data_AF-E3JVV2-F1
#
_entry.id   AF-E3JVV2-F1
#
_cell.length_a   1.000
_cell.length_b   1.000
_cell.length_c   1.000
_cell.angle_alpha   90.00
_cell.angle_beta   90.00
_cell.angle_gamma   90.00
#
_symmetry.space_group_name_H-M   'P 1'
#
loop_
_entity.id
_entity.type
_entity.pdbx_description
1 polymer ?
#
loop_
_entity_poly.entity_id
_entity_poly.type
_entity_poly.pdbx_seq_one_letter_code
_entity_poly.pdbx_strand_id
1 'polypeptide(L)'
;MLSRWPFKKAQDLQIRVVYPTGAHELFPLLVPKNDLDEYCPSDDLLNVIHTTVTYYVTDTRPERYLPEPGGSATTKIPLLDASLNLSSKPLLKELAKTIQLNNRPEFLEQLGWYNWVIKSLVEGKEIGQQIGSFVGPQVELLQGYETWSSHVYGKLKPRFVLEIIRHVGLRLGMVFLDLGSGIGNIVIEVALKVACVAVGFEIMYGCAKLANLHRSKLVGRAHSLWGVNLGTPLLFQADFTKDTQIAE
;
A
#
# COMPACT_ATOMS: atom_id res chain seq x y z
N MET A 1 0.45 -18.71 -8.61
CA MET A 1 0.34 -18.66 -10.09
C MET A 1 1.39 -17.72 -10.72
N LEU A 2 2.55 -17.49 -10.08
CA LEU A 2 3.59 -16.55 -10.55
C LEU A 2 5.00 -17.15 -10.48
N SER A 3 5.17 -18.36 -11.01
CA SER A 3 6.48 -19.00 -11.15
C SER A 3 7.33 -18.45 -12.31
N ARG A 4 6.90 -17.34 -12.94
CA ARG A 4 7.51 -16.78 -14.17
C ARG A 4 7.80 -15.30 -14.01
N TRP A 5 8.64 -14.92 -13.05
CA TRP A 5 9.16 -13.56 -13.04
C TRP A 5 10.19 -13.38 -14.17
N PRO A 6 10.15 -12.26 -14.94
CA PRO A 6 10.93 -12.17 -16.16
C PRO A 6 12.47 -12.11 -15.96
N PHE A 7 12.92 -11.96 -14.72
CA PHE A 7 14.33 -11.79 -14.37
C PHE A 7 14.84 -12.94 -13.50
N LYS A 8 16.09 -13.37 -13.71
CA LYS A 8 16.73 -14.40 -12.88
C LYS A 8 17.50 -13.77 -11.71
N LYS A 9 17.53 -14.47 -10.57
CA LYS A 9 18.22 -14.05 -9.33
C LYS A 9 19.69 -13.62 -9.54
N ALA A 10 20.40 -14.22 -10.49
CA ALA A 10 21.81 -13.91 -10.75
C ALA A 10 22.07 -12.48 -11.27
N GLN A 11 21.03 -11.69 -11.53
CA GLN A 11 21.18 -10.39 -12.16
C GLN A 11 21.23 -9.19 -11.20
N ASP A 12 20.90 -9.33 -9.90
CA ASP A 12 20.85 -8.22 -8.91
C ASP A 12 20.25 -6.91 -9.46
N LEU A 13 19.39 -7.01 -10.48
CA LEU A 13 18.76 -5.85 -11.07
C LEU A 13 17.67 -5.37 -10.12
N GLN A 14 17.66 -4.06 -9.89
CA GLN A 14 16.60 -3.38 -9.17
C GLN A 14 15.87 -2.47 -10.13
N ILE A 15 14.54 -2.45 -10.05
CA ILE A 15 13.72 -1.51 -10.81
C ILE A 15 13.25 -0.39 -9.90
N ARG A 16 13.25 0.82 -10.44
CA ARG A 16 12.73 2.01 -9.76
C ARG A 16 11.23 2.10 -9.99
N VAL A 17 10.49 2.38 -8.93
CA VAL A 17 9.05 2.68 -9.00
C VAL A 17 8.81 4.04 -8.36
N VAL A 18 8.15 4.93 -9.10
CA VAL A 18 7.78 6.27 -8.62
C VAL A 18 6.41 6.19 -7.96
N TYR A 19 6.30 6.82 -6.80
CA TYR A 19 5.09 6.90 -5.98
C TYR A 19 4.36 8.24 -6.16
N PRO A 20 3.08 8.33 -5.73
CA PRO A 20 2.26 9.54 -5.86
C PRO A 20 2.85 10.81 -5.22
N THR A 21 3.69 10.68 -4.20
CA THR A 21 4.39 11.79 -3.55
C THR A 21 5.59 12.31 -4.34
N GLY A 22 5.99 11.63 -5.42
CA GLY A 22 7.26 11.84 -6.12
C GLY A 22 8.44 11.07 -5.51
N ALA A 23 8.26 10.45 -4.34
CA ALA A 23 9.24 9.52 -3.79
C ALA A 23 9.38 8.26 -4.67
N HIS A 24 10.40 7.46 -4.40
CA HIS A 24 10.65 6.23 -5.14
C HIS A 24 11.22 5.13 -4.26
N GLU A 25 10.99 3.88 -4.66
CA GLU A 25 11.67 2.72 -4.09
C GLU A 25 12.31 1.88 -5.20
N LEU A 26 13.27 1.04 -4.79
CA LEU A 26 13.93 0.06 -5.64
C LEU A 26 13.39 -1.33 -5.30
N PHE A 27 12.71 -1.95 -6.26
CA PHE A 27 12.19 -3.31 -6.12
C PHE A 27 13.22 -4.33 -6.61
N PRO A 28 13.54 -5.34 -5.80
CA PRO A 28 14.47 -6.38 -6.22
C PRO A 28 13.80 -7.31 -7.23
N LEU A 29 14.46 -7.59 -8.35
CA LEU A 29 13.95 -8.47 -9.40
C LEU A 29 14.22 -9.94 -9.07
N LEU A 30 13.60 -10.44 -8.00
CA LEU A 30 13.80 -11.82 -7.52
C LEU A 30 12.66 -12.73 -8.00
N VAL A 31 13.03 -13.95 -8.40
CA VAL A 31 12.07 -15.05 -8.59
C VAL A 31 11.90 -15.75 -7.24
N PRO A 32 10.67 -16.04 -6.78
CA PRO A 32 10.43 -16.97 -5.69
C PRO A 32 11.15 -18.29 -5.97
N LYS A 33 11.80 -18.88 -4.96
CA LYS A 33 12.57 -20.12 -5.10
C LYS A 33 11.65 -21.32 -5.28
N ASN A 34 10.45 -21.29 -4.70
CA ASN A 34 9.44 -22.34 -4.80
C ASN A 34 8.03 -21.77 -4.50
N ASP A 35 7.00 -22.58 -4.69
CA ASP A 35 5.60 -22.21 -4.39
C ASP A 35 5.31 -22.06 -2.88
N LEU A 36 6.30 -22.31 -2.00
CA LEU A 36 6.21 -22.13 -0.55
C LEU A 36 6.73 -20.76 -0.10
N ASP A 37 7.42 -20.02 -0.98
CA ASP A 37 7.82 -18.65 -0.70
C ASP A 37 6.56 -17.76 -0.72
N GLU A 38 6.15 -17.28 0.45
CA GLU A 38 4.95 -16.44 0.62
C GLU A 38 5.14 -15.02 0.05
N TYR A 39 6.40 -14.59 -0.12
CA TYR A 39 6.74 -13.29 -0.69
C TYR A 39 7.01 -13.37 -2.18
N CYS A 40 6.21 -12.65 -2.96
CA CYS A 40 6.39 -12.52 -4.39
C CYS A 40 6.65 -11.04 -4.74
N PRO A 41 7.90 -10.63 -5.04
CA PRO A 41 8.22 -9.23 -5.39
C PRO A 41 7.40 -8.68 -6.56
N SER A 42 6.96 -9.57 -7.44
CA SER A 42 6.11 -9.24 -8.58
C SER A 42 4.73 -8.78 -8.16
N ASP A 43 4.15 -9.45 -7.17
CA ASP A 43 2.83 -9.12 -6.64
C ASP A 43 2.88 -7.77 -5.94
N ASP A 44 3.93 -7.53 -5.15
CA ASP A 44 4.14 -6.24 -4.50
C ASP A 44 4.28 -5.09 -5.51
N LEU A 45 5.07 -5.27 -6.56
CA LEU A 45 5.17 -4.28 -7.63
C LEU A 45 3.82 -4.00 -8.28
N LEU A 46 3.11 -5.05 -8.70
CA LEU A 46 1.80 -4.93 -9.35
C LEU A 46 0.78 -4.27 -8.42
N ASN A 47 0.83 -4.58 -7.12
CA ASN A 47 -0.01 -3.96 -6.09
C ASN A 47 0.28 -2.47 -5.95
N VAL A 48 1.55 -2.04 -5.97
CA VAL A 48 1.92 -0.62 -5.93
C VAL A 48 1.39 0.12 -7.15
N ILE A 49 1.59 -0.43 -8.35
CA ILE A 49 1.10 0.16 -9.60
C ILE A 49 -0.43 0.20 -9.58
N HIS A 50 -1.09 -0.89 -9.19
CA HIS A 50 -2.55 -0.96 -9.10
C HIS A 50 -3.09 0.08 -8.13
N THR A 51 -2.50 0.19 -6.96
CA THR A 51 -2.90 1.14 -5.93
C THR A 51 -2.71 2.58 -6.41
N THR A 52 -1.56 2.89 -7.02
CA THR A 52 -1.29 4.22 -7.56
C THR A 52 -2.31 4.60 -8.62
N VAL A 53 -2.52 3.73 -9.60
CA VAL A 53 -3.49 3.93 -10.68
C VAL A 53 -4.90 4.10 -10.14
N THR A 54 -5.33 3.20 -9.25
CA THR A 54 -6.71 3.10 -8.75
C THR A 54 -7.13 4.28 -7.88
N TYR A 55 -6.17 4.89 -7.18
CA TYR A 55 -6.47 5.88 -6.16
C TYR A 55 -5.91 7.28 -6.44
N TYR A 56 -4.92 7.41 -7.31
CA TYR A 56 -4.24 8.69 -7.58
C TYR A 56 -4.29 9.13 -9.04
N VAL A 57 -4.69 8.25 -9.98
CA VAL A 57 -4.71 8.55 -11.43
C VAL A 57 -6.10 8.43 -12.05
N THR A 58 -6.99 7.60 -11.49
CA THR A 58 -8.39 7.45 -11.89
C THR A 58 -9.21 8.71 -11.64
N ASP A 59 -9.52 9.44 -12.71
CA ASP A 59 -10.43 10.57 -12.70
C ASP A 59 -11.90 10.08 -12.54
N THR A 60 -12.41 9.93 -11.32
CA THR A 60 -13.88 9.79 -11.07
C THR A 60 -14.30 10.38 -9.71
N ARG A 61 -14.48 11.71 -9.65
CA ARG A 61 -15.61 12.29 -8.89
C ARG A 61 -16.45 13.14 -9.84
N PRO A 62 -17.75 12.86 -10.01
CA PRO A 62 -18.60 13.52 -11.01
C PRO A 62 -18.98 14.99 -10.71
N GLU A 63 -18.42 15.65 -9.70
CA GLU A 63 -18.88 16.99 -9.27
C GLU A 63 -17.87 18.15 -9.46
N ARG A 64 -16.71 17.95 -10.11
CA ARG A 64 -15.69 19.03 -10.22
C ARG A 64 -15.39 19.52 -11.64
N TYR A 65 -16.36 19.45 -12.53
CA TYR A 65 -16.34 20.20 -13.78
C TYR A 65 -17.60 21.05 -13.91
N LEU A 66 -17.66 22.12 -13.11
CA LEU A 66 -18.33 23.35 -13.56
C LEU A 66 -17.21 24.34 -13.90
N PRO A 67 -17.06 24.76 -15.18
CA PRO A 67 -16.05 25.74 -15.53
C PRO A 67 -16.50 27.11 -15.03
N GLU A 68 -15.72 27.70 -14.12
CA GLU A 68 -15.74 29.15 -13.92
C GLU A 68 -15.18 29.84 -15.19
N PRO A 69 -15.91 30.77 -15.81
CA PRO A 69 -15.49 31.39 -17.05
C PRO A 69 -14.43 32.45 -16.77
N GLY A 70 -13.16 32.08 -16.95
CA GLY A 70 -12.06 33.04 -17.04
C GLY A 70 -10.85 32.66 -16.19
N GLY A 71 -9.92 31.90 -16.77
CA GLY A 71 -8.66 31.59 -16.09
C GLY A 71 -7.65 30.93 -17.04
N SER A 72 -6.58 31.65 -17.30
CA SER A 72 -5.39 31.35 -18.10
C SER A 72 -4.96 29.88 -18.25
N ALA A 73 -4.54 29.55 -19.47
CA ALA A 73 -3.92 28.31 -19.94
C ALA A 73 -3.05 27.59 -18.90
N THR A 74 -3.61 26.55 -18.28
CA THR A 74 -2.85 25.48 -17.65
C THR A 74 -2.34 24.54 -18.74
N THR A 75 -1.08 24.13 -18.62
CA THR A 75 -0.43 23.14 -19.49
C THR A 75 -1.32 21.92 -19.62
N LYS A 76 -1.88 21.74 -20.82
CA LYS A 76 -2.64 20.55 -21.19
C LYS A 76 -1.67 19.36 -21.19
N ILE A 77 -1.53 18.69 -20.05
CA ILE A 77 -1.15 17.28 -20.07
C ILE A 77 -2.21 16.60 -20.97
N PRO A 78 -1.86 15.67 -21.88
CA PRO A 78 -2.82 15.05 -22.78
C PRO A 78 -3.76 14.08 -22.04
N LEU A 79 -4.55 14.56 -21.08
CA LEU A 79 -5.64 13.79 -20.46
C LEU A 79 -6.78 13.47 -21.45
N LEU A 80 -6.66 13.96 -22.69
CA LEU A 80 -7.57 13.75 -23.83
C LEU A 80 -7.14 12.61 -24.76
N ASP A 81 -5.99 11.97 -24.51
CA ASP A 81 -5.60 10.80 -25.28
C ASP A 81 -6.31 9.56 -24.70
N ALA A 82 -7.19 8.93 -25.47
CA ALA A 82 -7.89 7.71 -25.06
C ALA A 82 -6.91 6.55 -24.77
N SER A 83 -5.64 6.66 -25.18
CA SER A 83 -4.55 5.73 -24.82
C SER A 83 -3.96 5.97 -23.43
N LEU A 84 -4.17 7.13 -22.81
CA LEU A 84 -3.74 7.51 -21.45
C LEU A 84 -4.75 7.05 -20.38
N ASN A 85 -5.47 5.96 -20.65
CA ASN A 85 -6.39 5.38 -19.69
C ASN A 85 -5.61 4.53 -18.68
N LEU A 86 -4.87 5.17 -17.76
CA LEU A 86 -4.23 4.45 -16.65
C LEU A 86 -5.26 3.77 -15.77
N SER A 87 -6.43 4.38 -15.59
CA SER A 87 -7.58 3.77 -14.91
C SER A 87 -8.07 2.46 -15.52
N SER A 88 -7.64 2.13 -16.74
CA SER A 88 -8.02 0.90 -17.39
C SER A 88 -7.18 -0.25 -16.84
N LYS A 89 -7.89 -1.26 -16.31
CA LYS A 89 -7.37 -2.61 -16.05
C LYS A 89 -6.34 -3.13 -17.11
N PRO A 90 -6.35 -2.73 -18.39
CA PRO A 90 -5.30 -2.95 -19.38
C PRO A 90 -3.84 -2.86 -18.92
N LEU A 91 -3.34 -1.75 -18.37
CA LEU A 91 -1.89 -1.64 -18.05
C LEU A 91 -1.43 -2.75 -17.09
N LEU A 92 -2.20 -2.98 -16.03
CA LEU A 92 -1.92 -4.04 -15.06
C LEU A 92 -2.03 -5.43 -15.68
N LYS A 93 -3.04 -5.63 -16.54
CA LYS A 93 -3.19 -6.89 -17.28
C LYS A 93 -2.02 -7.13 -18.22
N GLU A 94 -1.52 -6.10 -18.87
CA GLU A 94 -0.38 -6.15 -19.77
C GLU A 94 0.92 -6.42 -19.01
N LEU A 95 1.18 -5.70 -17.91
CA LEU A 95 2.31 -5.99 -17.01
C LEU A 95 2.25 -7.42 -16.46
N ALA A 96 1.08 -7.87 -15.98
CA ALA A 96 0.89 -9.24 -15.52
C ALA A 96 1.12 -10.26 -16.65
N LYS A 97 0.69 -9.94 -17.88
CA LYS A 97 0.90 -10.78 -19.06
C LYS A 97 2.37 -10.84 -19.46
N THR A 98 3.10 -9.72 -19.45
CA THR A 98 4.54 -9.70 -19.80
C THR A 98 5.37 -10.46 -18.77
N ILE A 99 4.97 -10.42 -17.50
CA ILE A 99 5.50 -11.31 -16.46
C ILE A 99 5.23 -12.77 -16.83
N GLN A 100 3.97 -13.17 -17.06
CA GLN A 100 3.62 -14.56 -17.43
C GLN A 100 4.36 -15.07 -18.67
N LEU A 101 4.59 -14.19 -19.65
CA LEU A 101 5.31 -14.49 -20.89
C LEU A 101 6.84 -14.39 -20.75
N ASN A 102 7.37 -13.97 -19.61
CA ASN A 102 8.80 -13.74 -19.38
C ASN A 102 9.39 -12.73 -20.40
N ASN A 103 8.61 -11.73 -20.81
CA ASN A 103 9.01 -10.74 -21.83
C ASN A 103 9.67 -9.50 -21.19
N ARG A 104 10.98 -9.58 -20.96
CA ARG A 104 11.77 -8.53 -20.29
C ARG A 104 11.71 -7.15 -20.97
N PRO A 105 11.97 -7.01 -22.29
CA PRO A 105 11.95 -5.70 -22.94
C PRO A 105 10.61 -4.99 -22.81
N GLU A 106 9.52 -5.70 -23.09
CA GLU A 106 8.15 -5.15 -23.03
C GLU A 106 7.77 -4.75 -21.59
N PHE A 107 8.15 -5.56 -20.60
CA PHE A 107 7.95 -5.22 -19.19
C PHE A 107 8.68 -3.93 -18.79
N LEU A 108 9.95 -3.77 -19.18
CA LEU A 108 10.74 -2.58 -18.86
C LEU A 108 10.21 -1.33 -19.56
N GLU A 109 9.73 -1.47 -20.79
CA GLU A 109 9.08 -0.39 -21.54
C GLU A 109 7.80 0.08 -20.85
N GLN A 110 6.91 -0.86 -20.48
CA GLN A 110 5.67 -0.58 -19.76
C GLN A 110 5.92 0.10 -18.41
N LEU A 111 6.91 -0.38 -17.64
CA LEU A 111 7.28 0.22 -16.35
C LEU A 111 7.91 1.61 -16.52
N GLY A 112 8.73 1.79 -17.55
CA GLY A 112 9.32 3.08 -17.90
C GLY A 112 8.25 4.12 -18.25
N TRP A 113 7.27 3.72 -19.06
CA TRP A 113 6.10 4.55 -19.37
C TRP A 113 5.31 4.91 -18.12
N TYR A 114 4.98 3.94 -17.25
CA TYR A 114 4.30 4.19 -15.98
C TYR A 114 5.03 5.26 -15.14
N ASN A 115 6.34 5.08 -14.93
CA ASN A 115 7.13 6.02 -14.12
C ASN A 115 7.16 7.43 -14.73
N TRP A 116 7.26 7.53 -16.06
CA TRP A 116 7.21 8.81 -16.76
C TRP A 116 5.86 9.52 -16.57
N VAL A 117 4.76 8.78 -16.67
CA VAL A 117 3.42 9.34 -16.44
C VAL A 117 3.26 9.84 -15.01
N ILE A 118 3.57 9.01 -14.01
CA ILE A 118 3.43 9.42 -12.60
C ILE A 118 4.28 10.65 -12.31
N LYS A 119 5.53 10.69 -12.80
CA LYS A 119 6.40 11.86 -12.64
C LYS A 119 5.78 13.12 -13.25
N SER A 120 5.22 13.01 -14.46
CA SER A 120 4.57 14.14 -15.14
C SER A 120 3.37 14.68 -14.37
N LEU A 121 2.54 13.79 -13.80
CA LEU A 121 1.38 14.15 -12.96
C LEU A 121 1.76 14.71 -11.58
N VAL A 122 2.92 14.33 -11.05
CA VAL A 122 3.46 14.94 -9.83
C VAL A 122 3.97 16.36 -10.14
N GLU A 123 4.71 16.52 -11.23
CA GLU A 123 5.28 17.82 -11.65
C GLU A 123 4.21 18.85 -12.04
N GLY A 124 3.14 18.41 -12.70
CA GLY A 124 1.97 19.25 -13.02
C GLY A 124 1.04 19.53 -11.82
N LYS A 125 1.31 18.92 -10.66
CA LYS A 125 0.54 19.03 -9.39
C LYS A 125 -0.87 18.44 -9.42
N GLU A 126 -1.18 17.58 -10.39
CA GLU A 126 -2.48 16.91 -10.50
C GLU A 126 -2.72 15.92 -9.36
N ILE A 127 -1.68 15.20 -8.94
CA ILE A 127 -1.75 14.24 -7.80
C ILE A 127 -1.72 14.97 -6.45
N GLY A 128 -0.92 16.03 -6.34
CA GLY A 128 -0.65 16.73 -5.07
C GLY A 128 -1.90 17.33 -4.41
N GLN A 129 -2.89 17.75 -5.18
CA GLN A 129 -4.16 18.27 -4.64
C GLN A 129 -5.03 17.18 -3.98
N GLN A 130 -4.79 15.89 -4.26
CA GLN A 130 -5.58 14.78 -3.73
C GLN A 130 -5.03 14.24 -2.39
N ILE A 131 -3.71 14.32 -2.19
CA ILE A 131 -3.00 13.76 -1.03
C ILE A 131 -3.52 14.34 0.30
N GLY A 132 -3.84 15.64 0.35
CA GLY A 132 -4.28 16.32 1.58
C GLY A 132 -5.65 15.91 2.13
N SER A 133 -6.47 15.18 1.36
CA SER A 133 -7.80 14.70 1.76
C SER A 133 -7.92 13.17 1.75
N PHE A 134 -6.82 12.45 1.53
CA PHE A 134 -6.84 11.02 1.28
C PHE A 134 -6.60 10.21 2.56
N VAL A 135 -7.63 9.49 3.02
CA VAL A 135 -7.49 8.37 3.98
C VAL A 135 -7.20 7.13 3.14
N GLY A 136 -5.93 6.72 3.10
CA GLY A 136 -5.37 5.89 2.03
C GLY A 136 -5.74 4.40 1.95
N PRO A 137 -5.13 3.67 1.00
CA PRO A 137 -5.65 2.45 0.36
C PRO A 137 -5.73 1.32 1.38
N GLN A 138 -6.96 0.95 1.70
CA GLN A 138 -7.31 0.52 3.04
C GLN A 138 -6.89 -0.92 3.41
N VAL A 139 -6.32 -1.72 2.50
CA VAL A 139 -5.87 -3.10 2.80
C VAL A 139 -4.64 -3.53 2.00
N GLU A 140 -4.43 -2.98 0.80
CA GLU A 140 -3.43 -3.49 -0.16
C GLU A 140 -1.98 -3.16 0.23
N LEU A 141 -1.76 -2.07 1.00
CA LEU A 141 -0.48 -1.73 1.63
C LEU A 141 0.04 -2.83 2.58
N LEU A 142 -0.86 -3.66 3.10
CA LEU A 142 -0.54 -4.71 4.07
C LEU A 142 -0.28 -6.07 3.41
N GLN A 143 -0.65 -6.26 2.13
CA GLN A 143 -0.62 -7.57 1.47
C GLN A 143 0.79 -8.08 1.16
N GLY A 144 1.78 -7.20 0.99
CA GLY A 144 3.17 -7.57 0.71
C GLY A 144 4.00 -8.02 1.92
N TYR A 145 3.43 -7.97 3.13
CA TYR A 145 4.14 -8.28 4.37
C TYR A 145 3.71 -9.58 5.05
N GLU A 146 2.88 -10.40 4.40
CA GLU A 146 2.60 -11.77 4.83
C GLU A 146 3.83 -12.65 4.59
N THR A 147 4.84 -12.48 5.44
CA THR A 147 6.06 -13.29 5.44
C THR A 147 6.30 -13.90 6.81
N TRP A 148 5.44 -14.84 7.17
CA TRP A 148 5.86 -16.08 7.80
C TRP A 148 4.71 -17.08 7.83
N SER A 149 5.04 -18.32 7.49
CA SER A 149 4.10 -19.37 7.17
C SER A 149 3.40 -19.98 8.35
N SER A 150 2.11 -20.20 8.13
CA SER A 150 1.23 -21.24 8.69
C SER A 150 1.25 -21.43 10.23
N HIS A 151 0.07 -21.32 10.86
CA HIS A 151 -0.25 -21.64 12.28
C HIS A 151 -0.25 -20.50 13.32
N VAL A 152 -0.24 -19.23 12.92
CA VAL A 152 -0.44 -18.14 13.89
C VAL A 152 -1.93 -17.97 14.21
N TYR A 153 -2.29 -18.47 15.39
CA TYR A 153 -3.46 -18.16 16.23
C TYR A 153 -4.38 -17.03 15.72
N GLY A 154 -5.64 -17.36 15.40
CA GLY A 154 -6.75 -16.39 15.39
C GLY A 154 -6.67 -15.21 14.41
N LYS A 155 -5.96 -15.29 13.28
CA LYS A 155 -5.83 -14.16 12.33
C LYS A 155 -7.20 -13.71 11.79
N LEU A 156 -7.65 -12.51 12.18
CA LEU A 156 -8.84 -11.90 11.62
C LEU A 156 -8.59 -11.45 10.18
N LYS A 157 -9.56 -11.72 9.29
CA LYS A 157 -9.49 -11.26 7.90
C LYS A 157 -9.75 -9.74 7.85
N PRO A 158 -9.10 -8.98 6.96
CA PRO A 158 -9.31 -7.53 6.83
C PRO A 158 -10.78 -7.09 6.69
N ARG A 159 -11.59 -7.89 5.99
CA ARG A 159 -13.04 -7.62 5.86
C ARG A 159 -13.77 -7.68 7.19
N PHE A 160 -13.41 -8.62 8.06
CA PHE A 160 -14.03 -8.78 9.37
C PHE A 160 -13.60 -7.66 10.32
N VAL A 161 -12.35 -7.19 10.23
CA VAL A 161 -11.89 -6.00 10.97
C VAL A 161 -12.70 -4.76 10.58
N LEU A 162 -12.97 -4.58 9.29
CA LEU A 162 -13.81 -3.48 8.80
C LEU A 162 -15.25 -3.58 9.34
N GLU A 163 -15.81 -4.77 9.43
CA GLU A 163 -17.13 -4.99 10.04
C GLU A 163 -17.13 -4.60 11.51
N ILE A 164 -16.11 -4.99 12.29
CA ILE A 164 -15.96 -4.60 13.70
C ILE A 164 -15.90 -3.08 13.83
N ILE A 165 -15.00 -2.42 13.08
CA ILE A 165 -14.84 -0.95 13.08
C ILE A 165 -16.19 -0.26 12.87
N ARG A 166 -16.96 -0.72 11.88
CA ARG A 166 -18.28 -0.17 11.56
C ARG A 166 -19.31 -0.44 12.65
N HIS A 167 -19.35 -1.66 13.19
CA HIS A 167 -20.34 -2.06 14.18
C HIS A 167 -20.18 -1.31 15.50
N VAL A 168 -18.94 -1.08 15.93
CA VAL A 168 -18.64 -0.36 17.19
C VAL A 168 -18.56 1.15 16.99
N GLY A 169 -18.68 1.64 15.76
CA GLY A 169 -18.60 3.06 15.44
C GLY A 169 -17.24 3.70 15.74
N LEU A 170 -16.15 2.93 15.59
CA LEU A 170 -14.80 3.41 15.86
C LEU A 170 -14.47 4.57 14.90
N ARG A 171 -14.07 5.72 15.47
CA ARG A 171 -13.81 6.97 14.72
C ARG A 171 -12.56 7.68 15.20
N LEU A 172 -12.13 8.68 14.45
CA LEU A 172 -11.03 9.56 14.82
C LEU A 172 -11.25 10.14 16.23
N GLY A 173 -10.17 10.18 17.03
CA GLY A 173 -10.20 10.63 18.42
C GLY A 173 -10.54 9.52 19.44
N MET A 174 -10.93 8.33 18.99
CA MET A 174 -11.05 7.16 19.87
C MET A 174 -9.72 6.40 19.98
N VAL A 175 -9.65 5.48 20.95
CA VAL A 175 -8.54 4.55 21.13
C VAL A 175 -9.05 3.14 20.83
N PHE A 176 -8.32 2.41 19.97
CA PHE A 176 -8.52 0.98 19.75
C PHE A 176 -7.50 0.18 20.56
N LEU A 177 -7.91 -0.92 21.18
CA LEU A 177 -7.07 -1.78 22.01
C LEU A 177 -7.18 -3.24 21.55
N ASP A 178 -6.04 -3.87 21.27
CA ASP A 178 -5.91 -5.27 20.89
C ASP A 178 -5.04 -6.02 21.92
N LEU A 179 -5.69 -6.92 22.66
CA LEU A 179 -5.05 -7.71 23.73
C LEU A 179 -4.69 -9.09 23.19
N GLY A 180 -3.38 -9.37 23.06
CA GLY A 180 -2.89 -10.52 22.30
C GLY A 180 -2.74 -10.20 20.82
N SER A 181 -2.17 -9.03 20.52
CA SER A 181 -2.10 -8.46 19.17
C SER A 181 -1.18 -9.21 18.19
N GLY A 182 -0.42 -10.21 18.65
CA GLY A 182 0.49 -10.99 17.83
C GLY A 182 1.53 -10.11 17.13
N ILE A 183 1.57 -10.19 15.80
CA ILE A 183 2.48 -9.36 14.98
C ILE A 183 1.91 -7.97 14.65
N GLY A 184 0.80 -7.56 15.28
CA GLY A 184 0.28 -6.19 15.22
C GLY A 184 -0.50 -5.83 13.96
N ASN A 185 -0.89 -6.81 13.13
CA ASN A 185 -1.59 -6.54 11.86
C ASN A 185 -2.89 -5.76 12.06
N ILE A 186 -3.71 -6.13 13.06
CA ILE A 186 -5.00 -5.48 13.31
C ILE A 186 -4.81 -4.06 13.81
N VAL A 187 -3.88 -3.86 14.75
CA VAL A 187 -3.51 -2.53 15.28
C VAL A 187 -3.09 -1.59 14.15
N ILE A 188 -2.23 -2.07 13.24
CA ILE A 188 -1.75 -1.29 12.10
C ILE A 188 -2.90 -1.02 11.11
N GLU A 189 -3.72 -2.02 10.80
CA GLU A 189 -4.87 -1.89 9.90
C GLU A 189 -5.89 -0.88 10.43
N VAL A 190 -6.21 -0.92 11.72
CA VAL A 190 -7.13 0.03 12.37
C VAL A 190 -6.54 1.44 12.37
N ALA A 191 -5.26 1.61 12.73
CA ALA A 191 -4.59 2.90 12.67
C ALA A 191 -4.61 3.50 11.26
N LEU A 192 -4.48 2.67 10.21
CA LEU A 192 -4.54 3.11 8.81
C LEU A 192 -5.95 3.48 8.37
N LYS A 193 -6.95 2.67 8.71
CA LYS A 193 -8.34 2.86 8.25
C LYS A 193 -9.05 4.00 8.97
N VAL A 194 -8.79 4.17 10.27
CA VAL A 194 -9.54 5.11 11.12
C VAL A 194 -8.73 6.35 11.47
N ALA A 195 -7.41 6.33 11.25
CA ALA A 195 -6.48 7.36 11.69
C ALA A 195 -6.53 7.63 13.22
N CYS A 196 -6.96 6.64 14.01
CA CYS A 196 -7.04 6.74 15.46
C CYS A 196 -5.74 6.29 16.16
N VAL A 197 -5.68 6.42 17.49
CA VAL A 197 -4.66 5.72 18.27
C VAL A 197 -5.08 4.26 18.35
N ALA A 198 -4.19 3.35 17.99
CA ALA A 198 -4.42 1.91 18.06
C ALA A 198 -3.29 1.30 18.89
N VAL A 199 -3.64 0.54 19.92
CA VAL A 199 -2.70 -0.01 20.89
C VAL A 199 -2.79 -1.54 20.85
N GLY A 200 -1.64 -2.20 20.77
CA GLY A 200 -1.54 -3.65 20.87
C GLY A 200 -0.59 -4.08 21.98
N PHE A 201 -1.01 -5.09 22.73
CA PHE A 201 -0.17 -5.77 23.71
C PHE A 201 0.04 -7.22 23.27
N GLU A 202 1.29 -7.68 23.31
CA GLU A 202 1.66 -9.06 23.00
C GLU A 202 2.71 -9.57 23.99
N ILE A 203 2.47 -10.74 24.56
CA ILE A 203 3.38 -11.33 25.56
C ILE A 203 4.59 -12.00 24.92
N MET A 204 4.41 -12.58 23.73
CA MET A 204 5.45 -13.30 23.00
C MET A 204 6.47 -12.34 22.39
N TYR A 205 7.70 -12.35 22.92
CA TYR A 205 8.83 -11.53 22.45
C TYR A 205 9.02 -11.56 20.93
N GLY A 206 8.98 -12.76 20.33
CA GLY A 206 9.17 -12.92 18.88
C GLY A 206 8.12 -12.16 18.06
N CYS A 207 6.85 -12.26 18.48
CA CYS A 207 5.74 -11.57 17.84
C CYS A 207 5.84 -10.05 18.03
N ALA A 208 6.06 -9.58 19.26
CA ALA A 208 6.19 -8.15 19.56
C ALA A 208 7.38 -7.49 18.84
N LYS A 209 8.50 -8.21 18.68
CA LYS A 209 9.66 -7.75 17.90
C LYS A 209 9.31 -7.60 16.41
N LEU A 210 8.62 -8.56 15.82
CA LEU A 210 8.15 -8.49 14.44
C LEU A 210 7.14 -7.35 14.26
N ALA A 211 6.20 -7.20 15.20
CA ALA A 211 5.20 -6.15 15.19
C ALA A 211 5.86 -4.75 15.15
N ASN A 212 6.90 -4.54 15.96
CA ASN A 212 7.66 -3.28 15.95
C ASN A 212 8.42 -3.04 14.65
N LEU A 213 9.01 -4.08 14.05
CA LEU A 213 9.68 -3.98 12.75
C LEU A 213 8.69 -3.65 11.62
N HIS A 214 7.49 -4.24 11.65
CA HIS A 214 6.42 -3.94 10.70
C HIS A 214 5.97 -2.49 10.84
N ARG A 215 5.69 -2.06 12.07
CA ARG A 215 5.30 -0.69 12.39
C ARG A 215 6.33 0.33 11.89
N SER A 216 7.62 0.14 12.17
CA SER A 216 8.64 1.11 11.78
C SER A 216 8.74 1.26 10.26
N LYS A 217 8.62 0.15 9.51
CA LYS A 217 8.62 0.18 8.04
C LYS A 217 7.38 0.87 7.49
N LEU A 218 6.21 0.56 8.02
CA LEU A 218 4.94 1.07 7.50
C LEU A 218 4.73 2.56 7.81
N VAL A 219 5.02 2.99 9.05
CA VAL A 219 4.89 4.40 9.46
C VAL A 219 5.74 5.31 8.55
N GLY A 220 6.98 4.91 8.25
CA GLY A 220 7.83 5.66 7.33
C GLY A 220 7.22 5.74 5.93
N ARG A 221 6.78 4.60 5.38
CA ARG A 221 6.27 4.49 4.01
C ARG A 221 4.92 5.18 3.80
N ALA A 222 4.02 5.15 4.78
CA ALA A 222 2.65 5.64 4.63
C ALA A 222 2.61 7.12 4.22
N HIS A 223 3.36 7.97 4.92
CA HIS A 223 3.45 9.38 4.56
C HIS A 223 4.43 9.61 3.41
N SER A 224 5.64 9.05 3.48
CA SER A 224 6.72 9.41 2.55
C SER A 224 6.47 8.93 1.12
N LEU A 225 5.72 7.84 0.92
CA LEU A 225 5.44 7.28 -0.39
C LEU A 225 4.03 7.61 -0.85
N TRP A 226 3.05 7.43 0.04
CA TRP A 226 1.64 7.54 -0.32
C TRP A 226 0.99 8.85 0.10
N GLY A 227 1.66 9.67 0.92
CA GLY A 227 1.06 10.89 1.46
C GLY A 227 -0.13 10.63 2.39
N VAL A 228 -0.24 9.41 2.93
CA VAL A 228 -1.36 8.99 3.76
C VAL A 228 -1.08 9.33 5.22
N ASN A 229 -2.05 9.97 5.87
CA ASN A 229 -2.02 10.20 7.30
C ASN A 229 -2.41 8.91 8.03
N LEU A 230 -1.42 8.25 8.61
CA LEU A 230 -1.61 7.10 9.50
C LEU A 230 -2.01 7.60 10.88
N GLY A 231 -2.90 6.86 11.56
CA GLY A 231 -3.10 6.99 12.99
C GLY A 231 -1.83 6.66 13.80
N THR A 232 -1.97 6.50 15.11
CA THR A 232 -0.82 6.17 15.97
C THR A 232 -0.88 4.70 16.38
N PRO A 233 -0.20 3.78 15.68
CA PRO A 233 -0.04 2.41 16.15
C PRO A 233 1.01 2.37 17.28
N LEU A 234 0.63 1.85 18.44
CA LEU A 234 1.51 1.60 19.59
C LEU A 234 1.52 0.10 19.85
N LEU A 235 2.70 -0.52 19.92
CA LEU A 235 2.86 -1.96 20.06
C LEU A 235 3.82 -2.26 21.20
N PHE A 236 3.30 -2.91 22.24
CA PHE A 236 4.01 -3.18 23.48
C PHE A 236 4.22 -4.68 23.65
N GLN A 237 5.43 -5.05 24.10
CA GLN A 237 5.67 -6.38 24.61
C GLN A 237 5.28 -6.41 26.09
N ALA A 238 4.14 -7.00 26.43
CA ALA A 238 3.68 -7.06 27.82
C ALA A 238 2.69 -8.20 28.07
N ASP A 239 2.60 -8.62 29.33
CA ASP A 239 1.49 -9.42 29.83
C ASP A 239 0.33 -8.48 30.16
N PHE A 240 -0.68 -8.44 29.28
CA PHE A 240 -1.79 -7.51 29.44
C PHE A 240 -2.64 -7.77 30.69
N THR A 241 -2.50 -8.92 31.34
CA THR A 241 -3.20 -9.22 32.61
C THR A 241 -2.51 -8.62 33.83
N LYS A 242 -1.29 -8.10 33.65
CA LYS A 242 -0.45 -7.54 34.72
C LYS A 242 0.05 -6.12 34.42
N ASP A 243 -0.13 -5.64 33.18
CA ASP A 243 0.34 -4.31 32.79
C ASP A 243 -0.54 -3.22 33.42
N THR A 244 0.09 -2.32 34.17
CA THR A 244 -0.57 -1.20 34.85
C THR A 244 -1.19 -0.19 33.89
N GLN A 245 -0.81 -0.20 32.60
CA GLN A 245 -1.41 0.66 31.58
C GLN A 245 -2.77 0.15 31.08
N ILE A 246 -3.13 -1.11 31.40
CA ILE A 246 -4.39 -1.74 30.99
C ILE A 246 -5.34 -1.87 32.19
N ALA A 247 -4.80 -1.85 33.40
CA ALA A 247 -5.58 -1.89 34.63
C ALA A 247 -6.14 -0.50 34.98
N GLU A 248 -7.35 -0.21 34.50
CA GLU A 248 -8.37 0.61 35.18
C GLU A 248 -9.77 0.38 34.55
#